data_AF-A0A833LG52-F1
#
_entry.id   AF-A0A833LG52-F1
#
_cell.length_a   1.000
_cell.length_b   1.000
_cell.length_c   1.000
_cell.angle_alpha   90.00
_cell.angle_beta   90.00
_cell.angle_gamma   90.00
#
_symmetry.space_group_name_H-M   'P 1'
#
loop_
_entity.id
_entity.type
_entity.pdbx_description
1 polymer ?
#
loop_
_entity_poly.entity_id
_entity_poly.type
_entity_poly.pdbx_seq_one_letter_code
_entity_poly.pdbx_strand_id
1 'polypeptide(L)'
;MMPLSYERIVALVFAVGLLVVGVVGANAQGFEGALKGFTKDSFNDTDEAIAAVAASGNPLAARIIEALQDGRLLFSAADGKVYIRAAADAILDAATGKPVAGLSPDSLKPVRINNRLRHPIDAALGGLTLLA
;
A
#
# COMPACT_ATOMS: atom_id res chain seq x y z
N MET A 1 -39.64 19.23 40.59
CA MET A 1 -40.01 18.63 39.29
C MET A 1 -39.08 19.21 38.24
N MET A 2 -38.10 18.43 37.80
CA MET A 2 -37.02 18.88 36.89
C MET A 2 -37.59 19.11 35.48
N PRO A 3 -37.33 20.25 34.82
CA PRO A 3 -37.95 20.57 33.53
C PRO A 3 -37.38 19.70 32.40
N LEU A 4 -38.29 19.09 31.61
CA LEU A 4 -38.06 18.22 30.45
C LEU A 4 -37.14 18.79 29.34
N SER A 5 -36.67 20.03 29.47
CA SER A 5 -35.86 20.74 28.48
C SER A 5 -34.38 20.32 28.47
N TYR A 6 -33.88 19.78 29.59
CA TYR A 6 -32.47 19.40 29.75
C TYR A 6 -32.11 18.12 28.99
N GLU A 7 -33.02 17.13 28.95
CA GLU A 7 -32.79 15.84 28.31
C GLU A 7 -32.66 15.96 26.78
N ARG A 8 -33.41 16.89 26.17
CA ARG A 8 -33.38 17.13 24.72
C ARG A 8 -32.10 17.83 24.26
N ILE A 9 -31.54 18.71 25.10
CA ILE A 9 -30.28 19.41 24.84
C ILE A 9 -29.09 18.47 25.02
N VAL A 10 -29.10 17.62 26.06
CA VAL A 10 -28.09 16.58 26.26
C VAL A 10 -28.11 15.55 25.12
N ALA A 11 -29.30 15.11 24.68
CA ALA A 11 -29.44 14.19 23.55
C ALA A 11 -28.90 14.79 22.23
N LEU A 12 -29.07 16.10 22.02
CA LEU A 12 -28.62 16.77 20.79
C LEU A 12 -27.10 16.97 20.78
N VAL A 13 -26.47 17.24 21.93
CA VAL A 13 -25.01 17.28 22.07
C VAL A 13 -24.39 15.88 21.92
N PHE A 14 -25.06 14.84 22.44
CA PHE A 14 -24.60 13.44 22.27
C PHE A 14 -24.73 12.95 20.83
N ALA A 15 -25.78 13.36 20.10
CA ALA A 15 -25.99 12.99 18.70
C ALA A 15 -25.00 13.68 17.73
N VAL A 16 -24.58 14.92 18.02
CA VAL A 16 -23.57 15.62 17.21
C VAL A 16 -22.16 15.09 17.50
N GLY A 17 -21.87 14.67 18.74
CA GLY A 17 -20.59 14.03 19.08
C GLY A 17 -20.35 12.68 18.40
N LEU A 18 -21.41 11.94 18.05
CA LEU A 18 -21.34 10.63 17.43
C LEU A 18 -21.12 10.66 15.91
N LEU A 19 -21.27 11.81 15.25
CA LEU A 19 -21.01 11.97 13.81
C LEU A 19 -19.55 12.29 13.46
N VAL A 20 -18.71 12.63 14.45
CA VAL A 20 -17.28 12.95 14.22
C VAL A 20 -16.38 11.72 14.30
N VAL A 21 -16.87 10.58 14.80
CA VAL A 21 -16.07 9.36 15.00
C VAL A 21 -15.91 8.53 13.71
N GLY A 22 -16.63 8.85 12.63
CA GLY A 22 -16.69 8.02 11.42
C GLY A 22 -15.60 8.23 10.36
N VAL A 23 -14.74 9.25 10.46
CA VAL A 23 -13.80 9.64 9.37
C VAL A 23 -12.33 9.49 9.77
N VAL A 24 -12.00 8.68 10.77
CA VAL A 24 -10.60 8.43 11.14
C VAL A 24 -10.35 6.94 11.24
N GLY A 25 -10.39 6.25 10.10
CA GLY A 25 -10.10 4.83 10.08
C GLY A 25 -9.96 4.24 8.69
N ALA A 26 -9.01 4.72 7.87
CA ALA A 26 -8.57 3.96 6.68
C ALA A 26 -7.27 4.45 6.01
N ASN A 27 -6.32 5.12 6.70
CA ASN A 27 -5.06 5.54 6.05
C ASN A 27 -3.79 5.20 6.86
N ALA A 28 -3.85 4.18 7.72
CA ALA A 28 -2.70 3.74 8.52
C ALA A 28 -2.08 2.43 8.05
N GLN A 29 -2.49 1.88 6.90
CA GLN A 29 -1.55 1.04 6.16
C GLN A 29 -0.56 2.00 5.52
N GLY A 30 0.42 2.45 6.30
CA GLY A 30 1.58 3.16 5.76
C GLY A 30 2.22 2.34 4.65
N PHE A 31 3.16 2.92 3.92
CA PHE A 31 3.85 2.30 2.78
C PHE A 31 4.20 0.81 2.97
N GLU A 32 4.70 0.43 4.16
CA GLU A 32 5.02 -0.97 4.49
C GLU A 32 3.78 -1.89 4.58
N GLY A 33 2.65 -1.38 5.05
CA GLY A 33 1.37 -2.09 5.04
C GLY A 33 0.87 -2.35 3.62
N ALA A 34 1.03 -1.37 2.72
CA ALA A 34 0.70 -1.53 1.30
C ALA A 34 1.57 -2.61 0.63
N LEU A 35 2.86 -2.70 1.00
CA LEU A 35 3.76 -3.74 0.49
C LEU A 35 3.28 -5.16 0.82
N LYS A 36 2.62 -5.37 1.96
CA LYS A 36 2.06 -6.69 2.33
C LYS A 36 0.96 -7.16 1.38
N GLY A 37 0.31 -6.26 0.64
CA GLY A 37 -0.66 -6.66 -0.38
C GLY A 37 0.00 -7.45 -1.52
N PHE A 38 1.25 -7.14 -1.89
CA PHE A 38 1.99 -7.87 -2.93
C PHE A 38 2.41 -9.28 -2.51
N THR A 39 2.43 -9.60 -1.22
CA THR A 39 2.83 -10.93 -0.73
C THR A 39 1.68 -11.96 -0.75
N LYS A 40 0.44 -11.51 -1.02
CA LYS A 40 -0.77 -12.34 -0.96
C LYS A 40 -1.02 -13.20 -2.21
N ASP A 41 -0.17 -13.08 -3.25
CA ASP A 41 -0.27 -13.84 -4.51
C ASP A 41 -1.67 -13.78 -5.15
N SER A 42 -2.33 -12.63 -5.05
CA SER A 42 -3.68 -12.37 -5.54
C SER A 42 -3.70 -11.09 -6.35
N PHE A 43 -4.32 -11.14 -7.53
CA PHE A 43 -4.39 -9.99 -8.42
C PHE A 43 -5.23 -8.86 -7.83
N ASN A 44 -6.28 -9.17 -7.07
CA ASN A 44 -7.09 -8.14 -6.41
C ASN A 44 -6.30 -7.45 -5.32
N ASP A 45 -5.57 -8.20 -4.48
CA ASP A 45 -4.72 -7.63 -3.44
C ASP A 45 -3.55 -6.84 -4.04
N THR A 46 -3.04 -7.25 -5.20
CA THR A 46 -2.02 -6.51 -5.95
C THR A 46 -2.56 -5.17 -6.47
N ASP A 47 -3.80 -5.13 -6.96
CA ASP A 47 -4.47 -3.90 -7.41
C ASP A 47 -4.63 -2.90 -6.26
N GLU A 48 -5.13 -3.38 -5.12
CA GLU A 48 -5.26 -2.58 -3.90
C GLU A 48 -3.89 -2.10 -3.40
N ALA A 49 -2.86 -2.95 -3.46
CA ALA A 49 -1.50 -2.60 -3.09
C ALA A 49 -0.90 -1.51 -4.01
N ILE A 50 -1.15 -1.57 -5.32
CA ILE A 50 -0.73 -0.53 -6.27
C ILE A 50 -1.34 0.82 -5.88
N ALA A 51 -2.66 0.85 -5.65
CA ALA A 51 -3.36 2.07 -5.25
C ALA A 51 -2.85 2.61 -3.91
N ALA A 52 -2.63 1.74 -2.93
CA ALA A 52 -2.13 2.12 -1.61
C ALA A 52 -0.67 2.61 -1.64
N VAL A 53 0.21 1.96 -2.43
CA VAL A 53 1.59 2.43 -2.62
C VAL A 53 1.61 3.78 -3.32
N ALA A 54 0.80 3.98 -4.36
CA ALA A 54 0.70 5.26 -5.06
C ALA A 54 0.18 6.37 -4.14
N ALA A 55 -0.82 6.08 -3.31
CA ALA A 55 -1.39 7.02 -2.35
C ALA A 55 -0.48 7.31 -1.15
N SER A 56 0.55 6.48 -0.91
CA SER A 56 1.44 6.63 0.25
C SER A 56 2.33 7.88 0.21
N GLY A 57 2.54 8.48 -0.97
CA GLY A 57 3.43 9.63 -1.17
C GLY A 57 4.91 9.32 -0.91
N ASN A 58 5.30 8.04 -0.79
CA ASN A 58 6.69 7.66 -0.55
C ASN A 58 7.52 7.84 -1.84
N PRO A 59 8.73 8.44 -1.79
CA PRO A 59 9.60 8.56 -2.97
C PRO A 59 9.99 7.20 -3.60
N LEU A 60 9.93 6.11 -2.84
CA LEU A 60 10.17 4.75 -3.33
C LEU A 60 8.97 4.15 -4.08
N ALA A 61 7.79 4.75 -3.99
CA ALA A 61 6.56 4.23 -4.61
C ALA A 61 6.72 4.05 -6.12
N ALA A 62 7.21 5.07 -6.82
CA ALA A 62 7.41 5.00 -8.28
C ALA A 62 8.31 3.83 -8.67
N ARG A 63 9.44 3.68 -7.97
CA ARG A 63 10.40 2.60 -8.19
C ARG A 63 9.79 1.21 -8.00
N ILE A 64 8.88 1.04 -7.04
CA ILE A 64 8.20 -0.24 -6.81
C ILE A 64 7.21 -0.54 -7.92
N ILE A 65 6.39 0.45 -8.32
CA ILE A 65 5.39 0.26 -9.36
C ILE A 65 6.07 0.00 -10.72
N GLU A 66 7.18 0.67 -11.02
CA GLU A 66 8.02 0.36 -12.19
C GLU A 66 8.60 -1.05 -12.12
N ALA A 67 9.13 -1.46 -10.96
CA ALA A 67 9.64 -2.82 -10.79
C ALA A 67 8.53 -3.88 -10.94
N LEU A 68 7.30 -3.58 -10.53
CA LEU A 68 6.14 -4.44 -10.74
C LEU A 68 5.79 -4.56 -12.22
N GLN A 69 5.79 -3.43 -12.95
CA GLN A 69 5.54 -3.39 -14.39
C GLN A 69 6.54 -4.24 -15.17
N ASP A 70 7.81 -4.18 -14.78
CA ASP A 70 8.91 -4.91 -15.41
C ASP A 70 8.97 -6.40 -14.98
N GLY A 71 8.10 -6.85 -14.07
CA GLY A 71 8.17 -8.20 -13.51
C GLY A 71 9.43 -8.45 -12.66
N ARG A 72 10.04 -7.37 -12.15
CA ARG A 72 11.23 -7.37 -11.29
C ARG A 72 10.87 -7.29 -9.80
N LEU A 73 9.60 -7.13 -9.46
CA LEU A 73 9.12 -7.17 -8.08
C LEU A 73 9.02 -8.61 -7.60
N LEU A 74 9.69 -8.90 -6.50
CA LEU A 74 9.82 -10.21 -5.88
C LEU A 74 9.27 -10.14 -4.45
N PHE A 75 8.80 -11.26 -3.92
CA PHE A 75 8.37 -11.36 -2.52
C PHE A 75 8.88 -12.64 -1.86
N SER A 76 9.22 -12.53 -0.58
CA SER A 76 9.51 -13.69 0.28
C SER A 76 8.22 -14.12 0.96
N ALA A 77 7.75 -15.33 0.63
CA ALA A 77 6.63 -15.95 1.33
C ALA A 77 7.00 -16.35 2.78
N ALA A 78 8.31 -16.52 3.07
CA ALA A 78 8.78 -16.86 4.40
C ALA A 78 8.78 -15.64 5.35
N ASP A 79 9.22 -14.48 4.84
CA ASP A 79 9.37 -13.26 5.64
C ASP A 79 8.21 -12.27 5.50
N GLY A 80 7.33 -12.48 4.51
CA GLY A 80 6.26 -11.53 4.19
C GLY A 80 6.81 -10.17 3.72
N LYS A 81 7.97 -10.18 3.07
CA LYS A 81 8.67 -8.98 2.60
C LYS A 81 8.72 -8.90 1.08
N VAL A 82 8.79 -7.68 0.57
CA VAL A 82 8.88 -7.38 -0.86
C VAL A 82 10.28 -6.88 -1.18
N TYR A 83 10.81 -7.35 -2.30
CA TYR A 83 12.13 -7.05 -2.82
C TYR A 83 12.05 -6.63 -4.28
N ILE A 84 13.05 -5.89 -4.74
CA ILE A 84 13.18 -5.46 -6.13
C ILE A 84 14.45 -6.07 -6.69
N ARG A 85 14.34 -6.76 -7.82
CA ARG A 85 15.50 -7.16 -8.61
C ARG A 85 16.03 -5.95 -9.39
N ALA A 86 17.19 -5.46 -8.97
CA ALA A 86 17.89 -4.37 -9.63
C ALA A 86 18.77 -4.89 -10.79
N ALA A 87 19.35 -3.95 -11.54
CA ALA A 87 20.39 -4.28 -12.51
C ALA A 87 21.59 -4.93 -11.81
N ALA A 88 22.31 -5.80 -12.53
CA ALA A 88 23.46 -6.57 -12.02
C ALA A 88 23.14 -7.61 -10.94
N ASP A 89 21.96 -8.25 -11.00
CA ASP A 89 21.51 -9.32 -10.08
C ASP A 89 21.48 -8.93 -8.59
N ALA A 90 21.53 -7.63 -8.28
CA ALA A 90 21.37 -7.14 -6.93
C ALA A 90 19.89 -7.19 -6.49
N ILE A 91 19.68 -7.61 -5.24
CA ILE A 91 18.37 -7.58 -4.59
C ILE A 91 18.30 -6.34 -3.71
N LEU A 92 17.24 -5.56 -3.86
CA LEU A 92 16.95 -4.40 -3.03
C LEU A 92 15.72 -4.69 -2.16
N ASP A 93 15.73 -4.22 -0.92
CA ASP A 93 14.55 -4.22 -0.08
C ASP A 93 13.59 -3.11 -0.55
N ALA A 94 12.32 -3.47 -0.82
CA ALA A 94 11.34 -2.51 -1.35
C ALA A 94 10.89 -1.47 -0.30
N ALA A 95 10.95 -1.81 0.99
CA ALA A 95 10.56 -0.90 2.07
C ALA A 95 11.62 0.19 2.31
N THR A 96 12.90 -0.15 2.15
CA THR A 96 14.03 0.75 2.46
C THR A 96 14.80 1.25 1.23
N GLY A 97 14.64 0.59 0.09
CA GLY A 97 15.40 0.86 -1.14
C GLY A 97 16.87 0.45 -1.07
N LYS A 98 17.31 -0.24 0.00
CA LYS A 98 18.71 -0.61 0.24
C LYS A 98 19.04 -1.99 -0.34
N PRO A 99 20.28 -2.21 -0.81
CA PRO A 99 20.71 -3.52 -1.27
C PRO A 99 20.80 -4.53 -0.12
N VAL A 100 20.35 -5.76 -0.38
CA VAL A 100 20.41 -6.89 0.53
C VAL A 100 21.38 -7.91 -0.05
N ALA A 101 22.51 -8.11 0.63
CA ALA A 101 23.50 -9.11 0.25
C ALA A 101 23.12 -10.50 0.80
N GLY A 102 23.45 -11.55 0.05
CA GLY A 102 23.26 -12.94 0.49
C GLY A 102 21.85 -13.51 0.36
N LEU A 103 20.91 -12.76 -0.24
CA LEU A 103 19.58 -13.25 -0.56
C LEU A 103 19.59 -13.84 -1.97
N SER A 104 19.28 -15.14 -2.09
CA SER A 104 19.18 -15.78 -3.40
C SER A 104 17.84 -15.41 -4.05
N PRO A 105 17.81 -15.00 -5.33
CA PRO A 105 16.55 -14.77 -6.04
C PRO A 105 15.69 -16.03 -6.14
N ASP A 106 16.27 -17.24 -6.05
CA ASP A 106 15.53 -18.51 -6.10
C ASP A 106 14.61 -18.74 -4.90
N SER A 107 14.90 -18.13 -3.75
CA SER A 107 14.02 -18.22 -2.58
C SER A 107 12.87 -17.20 -2.62
N LEU A 108 12.88 -16.31 -3.61
CA LEU A 108 11.88 -15.27 -3.81
C LEU A 108 10.92 -15.65 -4.94
N LYS A 109 9.65 -15.29 -4.76
CA LYS A 109 8.63 -15.48 -5.79
C LYS A 109 8.37 -14.17 -6.52
N PRO A 110 8.25 -14.17 -7.85
CA PRO A 110 7.88 -12.97 -8.59
C PRO A 110 6.41 -12.63 -8.33
N VAL A 111 6.12 -11.34 -8.18
CA VAL A 111 4.74 -10.85 -8.13
C VAL A 111 4.16 -10.95 -9.53
N ARG A 112 3.06 -11.70 -9.67
CA ARG A 112 2.44 -11.95 -10.97
C ARG A 112 1.48 -10.82 -11.31
N ILE A 113 1.61 -10.29 -12.52
CA ILE A 113 0.65 -9.33 -13.07
C ILE A 113 -0.15 -9.96 -14.21
N ASN A 114 -1.40 -9.52 -14.37
CA ASN A 114 -2.25 -9.89 -15.49
C ASN A 114 -2.53 -8.66 -16.37
N ASN A 115 -3.27 -8.83 -17.46
CA ASN A 115 -3.56 -7.73 -18.38
C ASN A 115 -4.43 -6.62 -17.74
N ARG A 116 -5.25 -6.94 -16.73
CA ARG A 116 -6.08 -5.95 -16.03
C ARG A 116 -5.24 -5.00 -15.18
N LEU A 117 -4.14 -5.47 -14.60
CA LEU A 117 -3.28 -4.67 -13.72
C LEU A 117 -2.41 -3.65 -14.46
N ARG A 118 -2.26 -3.76 -15.79
CA ARG A 118 -1.45 -2.80 -16.57
C ARG A 118 -1.99 -1.38 -16.48
N HIS A 119 -3.30 -1.22 -16.58
CA HIS A 119 -3.92 0.10 -16.57
C HIS A 119 -3.83 0.80 -15.19
N PRO A 120 -4.12 0.13 -14.06
CA PRO A 120 -3.84 0.66 -12.71
C PRO A 120 -2.36 1.01 -12.48
N ILE A 121 -1.43 0.20 -12.98
CA ILE A 121 0.01 0.47 -12.90
C ILE A 121 0.37 1.77 -13.63
N ASP A 122 -0.08 1.93 -14.88
CA ASP A 122 0.19 3.14 -15.66
C ASP A 122 -0.43 4.39 -15.00
N ALA A 123 -1.65 4.26 -14.47
CA ALA A 123 -2.32 5.34 -13.75
C ALA A 123 -1.57 5.73 -12.47
N ALA A 124 -1.08 4.75 -11.72
CA ALA A 124 -0.28 4.98 -10.52
C ALA A 124 1.04 5.70 -10.84
N LEU A 125 1.76 5.29 -11.90
CA LEU A 125 2.99 5.96 -12.33
C LEU A 125 2.74 7.38 -12.81
N GLY A 126 1.68 7.59 -13.59
CA GLY A 126 1.25 8.94 -14.01
C GLY A 126 0.95 9.83 -12.82
N GLY A 127 0.18 9.33 -11.84
CA GLY A 127 -0.13 10.07 -10.60
C GLY A 127 1.11 10.41 -9.77
N LEU A 128 2.01 9.44 -9.58
CA LEU A 128 3.25 9.64 -8.83
C LEU A 128 4.19 10.65 -9.50
N THR A 129 4.25 10.67 -10.84
CA THR A 129 5.07 11.63 -11.60
C THR A 129 4.55 13.06 -11.48
N LEU A 130 3.23 13.24 -11.35
CA LEU A 130 2.62 14.56 -11.16
C LEU A 130 2.83 15.12 -9.73
N LEU A 131 3.13 14.26 -8.76
CA LEU A 131 3.37 14.63 -7.37
C LEU A 131 4.86 14.84 -7.05
N ALA A 132 5.76 14.48 -7.98
CA ALA A 132 7.20 14.54 -7.85
C ALA A 132 7.79 15.93 -8.13
#